data_AF-A0A246JSL7-F1
#
_entry.id   AF-A0A246JSL7-F1
#
_cell.length_a   1.000
_cell.length_b   1.000
_cell.length_c   1.000
_cell.angle_alpha   90.00
_cell.angle_beta   90.00
_cell.angle_gamma   90.00
#
_symmetry.space_group_name_H-M   'P 1'
#
loop_
_entity.id
_entity.type
_entity.pdbx_description
1 polymer ?
#
loop_
_entity_poly.entity_id
_entity_poly.type
_entity_poly.pdbx_seq_one_letter_code
_entity_poly.pdbx_strand_id
1 'polypeptide(L)' 'MEIGAGWVRTGEASGKPYVSLTLAAPEFGPRRIYANLGRAAGQDGEDGYALIWNPAD' A
#
# COMPACT_ATOMS: atom_id res chain seq x y z
N MET A 1 14.89 1.56 -14.39
CA MET A 1 14.62 1.25 -12.98
C MET A 1 13.13 1.43 -12.76
N GLU A 2 12.43 0.36 -12.38
CA GLU A 2 10.98 0.40 -12.13
C GLU A 2 10.78 0.52 -10.62
N ILE A 3 10.18 1.63 -10.17
CA ILE A 3 10.03 1.97 -8.75
C ILE A 3 8.84 1.23 -8.12
N GLY A 4 7.95 0.65 -8.94
CA GLY A 4 6.74 -0.02 -8.48
C GLY A 4 5.54 0.15 -9.41
N ALA A 5 4.40 -0.38 -8.98
CA ALA A 5 3.11 -0.27 -9.66
C ALA A 5 1.95 -0.33 -8.66
N GLY A 6 0.77 0.18 -9.05
CA GLY A 6 -0.43 0.23 -8.23
C GLY A 6 -1.67 -0.25 -8.98
N TRP A 7 -2.60 -0.88 -8.24
CA TRP A 7 -3.84 -1.44 -8.76
C TRP A 7 -5.01 -1.18 -7.82
N VAL A 8 -6.20 -0.94 -8.37
CA VAL A 8 -7.45 -1.02 -7.62
C VAL A 8 -7.94 -2.47 -7.69
N ARG A 9 -8.14 -3.08 -6.52
CA ARG A 9 -8.63 -4.45 -6.37
C ARG A 9 -9.91 -4.46 -5.55
N THR A 10 -10.69 -5.53 -5.64
CA THR A 10 -11.88 -5.73 -4.80
C THR A 10 -11.53 -6.75 -3.71
N GLY A 11 -11.76 -6.39 -2.45
CA GLY A 11 -11.49 -7.28 -1.33
C GLY A 11 -12.46 -8.45 -1.32
N GLU A 12 -11.95 -9.68 -1.28
CA GLU A 12 -12.78 -10.89 -1.33
C GLU A 12 -13.75 -10.98 -0.14
N ALA A 13 -13.27 -10.67 1.07
CA ALA A 13 -14.08 -10.71 2.28
C ALA A 13 -15.06 -9.53 2.43
N SER A 14 -14.69 -8.34 1.96
CA SER A 14 -15.46 -7.12 2.17
C SER A 14 -16.32 -6.71 0.97
N GLY A 15 -16.01 -7.19 -0.23
CA GLY A 15 -16.58 -6.74 -1.51
C GLY A 15 -16.22 -5.30 -1.88
N LYS A 16 -15.34 -4.63 -1.11
CA LYS A 16 -15.04 -3.20 -1.28
C LYS A 16 -13.77 -2.99 -2.11
N PRO A 17 -13.72 -1.93 -2.94
CA PRO A 17 -12.50 -1.57 -3.65
C PRO A 17 -11.41 -1.11 -2.65
N TYR A 18 -10.16 -1.46 -2.94
CA TYR A 18 -8.97 -1.03 -2.22
C TYR A 18 -7.80 -0.84 -3.19
N VAL A 19 -6.84 0.01 -2.82
CA VAL A 19 -5.62 0.24 -3.61
C VAL A 19 -4.49 -0.62 -3.07
N SER A 20 -3.86 -1.41 -3.94
CA SER A 20 -2.71 -2.24 -3.66
C SER A 20 -1.50 -1.73 -4.43
N LEU A 21 -0.35 -1.62 -3.76
CA LEU A 21 0.89 -1.09 -4.31
C LEU A 21 2.05 -2.06 -4.13
N THR A 22 2.94 -2.10 -5.11
CA THR A 22 4.27 -2.71 -5.00
C THR A 22 5.31 -1.61 -5.12
N LEU A 23 6.29 -1.59 -4.23
CA LEU A 23 7.38 -0.62 -4.22
C LEU A 23 8.71 -1.38 -4.29
N ALA A 24 9.59 -0.95 -5.19
CA ALA A 24 10.95 -1.47 -5.36
C ALA A 24 11.91 -0.29 -5.40
N ALA A 25 12.80 -0.20 -4.41
CA ALA A 25 13.82 0.83 -4.37
C ALA A 25 15.12 0.27 -3.77
N PRO A 26 16.31 0.76 -4.15
CA PRO A 26 17.60 0.21 -3.73
C PRO A 26 17.78 0.22 -2.22
N GLU A 27 17.20 1.22 -1.54
CA GLU A 27 17.18 1.36 -0.09
C GLU A 27 16.44 0.22 0.63
N PHE A 28 15.55 -0.50 -0.07
CA PHE A 28 14.84 -1.68 0.43
C PHE A 28 15.57 -2.99 0.11
N GLY A 29 16.76 -2.91 -0.50
CA GLY A 29 17.53 -4.07 -0.93
C GLY A 29 16.83 -4.86 -2.05
N PRO A 30 17.07 -6.17 -2.19
CA PRO A 30 16.43 -6.98 -3.23
C PRO A 30 14.93 -7.22 -3.01
N ARG A 31 14.37 -6.74 -1.89
CA ARG A 31 13.01 -7.03 -1.46
C ARG A 31 12.04 -6.02 -2.05
N ARG A 32 10.91 -6.52 -2.56
CA ARG A 32 9.77 -5.69 -2.95
C ARG A 32 8.84 -5.53 -1.76
N ILE A 33 8.44 -4.30 -1.47
CA ILE A 33 7.43 -4.01 -0.45
C ILE A 33 6.06 -4.08 -1.10
N TYR A 34 5.15 -4.84 -0.49
CA TYR A 34 3.75 -4.90 -0.86
C TYR A 34 2.94 -4.16 0.21
N ALA A 35 2.20 -3.14 -0.19
CA ALA A 35 1.44 -2.29 0.70
C ALA A 35 0.01 -2.10 0.20
N ASN A 36 -0.91 -1.79 1.11
CA ASN A 36 -2.26 -1.36 0.77
C ASN A 36 -2.49 0.06 1.29
N LEU A 37 -3.24 0.85 0.51
CA LEU A 37 -3.64 2.19 0.94
C LEU A 37 -4.86 2.11 1.86
N GLY A 38 -4.71 2.62 3.07
CA GLY A 38 -5.81 2.80 4.03
C GLY A 38 -6.08 4.28 4.30
N ARG A 39 -7.28 4.60 4.78
CA ARG A 39 -7.55 5.92 5.39
C ARG A 39 -6.70 6.04 6.65
N ALA A 40 -5.95 7.12 6.78
CA ALA A 40 -5.20 7.42 7.99
C ALA A 40 -6.19 7.77 9.11
N ALA A 41 -6.25 6.94 10.16
CA ALA A 41 -7.07 7.25 11.32
C ALA A 41 -6.46 8.43 12.10
N GLY A 42 -7.28 9.39 12.51
CA GLY A 42 -6.88 10.46 13.44
C GLY A 42 -6.12 11.64 12.83
N GLN A 43 -6.19 11.87 11.52
CA GLN A 43 -5.80 13.16 10.95
C GLN A 43 -7.04 14.06 10.82
N ASP A 44 -6.94 15.32 11.23
CA ASP A 44 -8.00 16.35 11.18
C ASP A 44 -8.40 16.77 9.74
N GLY A 45 -8.07 15.95 8.73
CA GLY A 45 -8.47 16.12 7.35
C GLY A 45 -8.86 14.77 6.75
N GLU A 46 -10.00 14.72 6.07
CA GLU A 46 -10.52 13.52 5.41
C GLU A 46 -9.62 12.95 4.30
N ASP A 47 -8.54 13.64 3.96
CA ASP A 47 -7.69 13.33 2.80
C ASP A 47 -6.39 12.60 3.17
N GLY A 48 -6.19 12.28 4.45
CA GLY A 48 -5.05 11.50 4.91
C GLY A 48 -5.12 10.03 4.49
N TYR A 49 -4.15 9.57 3.71
CA TYR A 49 -3.97 8.15 3.41
C TYR A 49 -2.66 7.63 3.99
N ALA A 50 -2.68 6.40 4.49
CA ALA A 50 -1.51 5.70 5.00
C ALA A 50 -1.25 4.44 4.16
N LEU A 51 0.02 4.12 3.96
CA LEU A 51 0.44 2.83 3.43
C LEU A 51 0.59 1.86 4.59
N ILE A 52 -0.11 0.74 4.50
CA ILE A 52 -0.08 -0.32 5.50
C ILE A 52 0.67 -1.50 4.87
N TRP A 53 1.79 -1.87 5.47
CA TRP A 53 2.54 -3.07 5.11
C TRP A 53 3.04 -3.77 6.37
N ASN A 54 3.22 -5.08 6.27
CA ASN A 54 3.92 -5.85 7.28
C ASN A 54 5.36 -6.06 6.79
N PRO A 55 6.39 -5.70 7.58
CA PRO A 55 7.76 -6.03 7.20
C PRO A 55 7.90 -7.56 7.14
N ALA A 56 8.44 -8.06 6.03
CA ALA A 56 8.90 -9.45 5.97
C ALA A 56 10.25 -9.52 6.69
N ASP A 57 10.37 -10.46 7.64
CA ASP A 57 11.61 -10.82 8.34
C ASP A 57 12.81 -10.92 7.37
#